data_AF-A0A5K3EMK4-F1
#
_entry.id   AF-A0A5K3EMK4-F1
#
_cell.length_a   1.000
_cell.length_b   1.000
_cell.length_c   1.000
_cell.angle_alpha   90.00
_cell.angle_beta   90.00
_cell.angle_gamma   90.00
#
_symmetry.space_group_name_H-M   'P 1'
#
loop_
_entity.id
_entity.type
_entity.pdbx_description
1 polymer ?
#
loop_
_entity_poly.entity_id
_entity_poly.type
_entity_poly.pdbx_seq_one_letter_code
_entity_poly.pdbx_strand_id
1 'polypeptide(L)'
;MLNEYQNFPPQHRSYLWRSLLHLSGNVKLFKQLTDKGIHSNFLGVCDQLPSCDRHLQSDVLRICSALVHSNRKFAFISRLPSVVLPFVRLFRHDHLCYAFEAVLKIVDERYVFLFDSYPMPPERALSTAANLLAYYDHGLFRHFLTTGLTPEIYIWPTLSFLFAGVLEEDDWFTLWDNALVQTPSFLLTFSVAYVVACRGGCLRLASPDSVRDFLQQSCPPATFKTAMDLARKFQSGAPVKITTGRTENPPQRTLLKDCLAQLIGGRRSCERFHRALYTRPVTQDDGSNVADRTHVTEGLRSNLLDGCISLRPQDKSISSFLASNAS
;
A
#
# COMPACT_ATOMS: atom_id res chain seq x y z
N MET A 1 -0.36 11.48 11.87
CA MET A 1 -0.10 10.09 11.40
C MET A 1 0.88 10.05 10.24
N LEU A 2 0.51 10.36 8.99
CA LEU A 2 1.50 10.39 7.87
C LEU A 2 2.57 11.47 8.01
N ASN A 3 2.25 12.62 8.61
CA ASN A 3 3.21 13.71 8.82
C ASN A 3 4.27 13.43 9.92
N GLU A 4 4.02 12.48 10.82
CA GLU A 4 4.93 12.17 11.96
C GLU A 4 5.59 10.79 11.84
N TYR A 5 4.85 9.78 11.40
CA TYR A 5 5.35 8.40 11.34
C TYR A 5 5.62 7.90 9.92
N GLN A 6 5.30 8.71 8.90
CA GLN A 6 5.47 8.43 7.47
C GLN A 6 4.74 7.19 6.91
N ASN A 7 4.24 6.29 7.78
CA ASN A 7 3.69 4.97 7.48
C ASN A 7 2.43 4.67 8.31
N PHE A 8 1.57 3.77 7.82
CA PHE A 8 0.50 3.20 8.63
C PHE A 8 1.03 2.10 9.57
N PRO A 9 0.48 1.98 10.80
CA PRO A 9 0.78 0.87 11.68
C PRO A 9 0.49 -0.47 10.99
N PRO A 10 1.42 -1.45 10.99
CA PRO A 10 1.24 -2.72 10.28
C PRO A 10 -0.05 -3.45 10.64
N GLN A 11 -0.44 -3.41 11.92
CA GLN A 11 -1.63 -4.09 12.46
C GLN A 11 -2.95 -3.54 11.90
N HIS A 12 -2.96 -2.29 11.41
CA HIS A 12 -4.17 -1.64 10.90
C HIS A 12 -4.10 -1.38 9.39
N ARG A 13 -2.99 -1.71 8.74
CA ARG A 13 -2.75 -1.38 7.33
C ARG A 13 -3.79 -2.03 6.41
N SER A 14 -4.12 -3.31 6.61
CA SER A 14 -5.11 -4.01 5.77
C SER A 14 -6.52 -3.40 5.90
N TYR A 15 -6.92 -2.99 7.11
CA TYR A 15 -8.18 -2.30 7.33
C TYR A 15 -8.20 -0.92 6.66
N LEU A 16 -7.14 -0.12 6.86
CA LEU A 16 -7.02 1.21 6.26
C LEU A 16 -7.04 1.13 4.72
N TRP A 17 -6.33 0.18 4.13
CA TRP A 17 -6.33 0.00 2.67
C TRP A 17 -7.69 -0.42 2.14
N ARG A 18 -8.44 -1.27 2.84
CA ARG A 18 -9.82 -1.62 2.48
C ARG A 18 -10.70 -0.38 2.42
N SER A 19 -10.63 0.46 3.44
CA SER A 19 -11.44 1.67 3.51
C SER A 19 -11.01 2.72 2.46
N LEU A 20 -9.70 2.92 2.27
CA LEU A 20 -9.17 3.86 1.28
C LEU A 20 -9.50 3.41 -0.14
N LEU A 21 -9.40 2.12 -0.47
CA LEU A 21 -9.70 1.62 -1.82
C LEU A 21 -11.18 1.31 -2.04
N HIS A 22 -12.04 1.50 -1.02
CA HIS A 22 -13.45 1.14 -1.05
C HIS A 22 -13.67 -0.31 -1.50
N LEU A 23 -12.91 -1.24 -0.91
CA LEU A 23 -12.98 -2.66 -1.27
C LEU A 23 -14.31 -3.24 -0.81
N SER A 24 -15.04 -3.83 -1.76
CA SER A 24 -16.40 -4.36 -1.55
C SER A 24 -16.39 -5.73 -0.87
N GLY A 25 -15.31 -6.50 -1.01
CA GLY A 25 -15.21 -7.86 -0.47
C GLY A 25 -16.16 -8.84 -1.16
N ASN A 26 -16.32 -8.73 -2.48
CA ASN A 26 -17.15 -9.59 -3.31
C ASN A 26 -16.52 -10.98 -3.50
N VAL A 27 -16.63 -11.79 -2.44
CA VAL A 27 -16.16 -13.19 -2.43
C VAL A 27 -16.81 -14.03 -3.52
N LYS A 28 -18.07 -13.73 -3.90
CA LYS A 28 -18.80 -14.48 -4.93
C LYS A 28 -18.14 -14.34 -6.30
N LEU A 29 -17.84 -13.10 -6.70
CA LEU A 29 -17.15 -12.82 -7.96
C LEU A 29 -15.75 -13.44 -7.96
N PHE A 30 -15.02 -13.29 -6.86
CA PHE A 30 -13.70 -13.90 -6.72
C PHE A 30 -13.76 -15.43 -6.90
N LYS A 31 -14.71 -16.10 -6.23
CA LYS A 31 -14.90 -17.54 -6.34
C LYS A 31 -15.20 -17.98 -7.77
N GLN A 32 -16.12 -17.30 -8.45
CA GLN A 32 -16.47 -17.58 -9.86
C GLN A 32 -15.25 -17.48 -10.79
N LEU A 33 -14.31 -16.57 -10.51
CA LEU A 33 -13.08 -16.43 -11.30
C LEU A 33 -12.04 -17.48 -10.93
N THR A 34 -11.92 -17.85 -9.66
CA THR A 34 -10.99 -18.90 -9.23
C THR A 34 -11.45 -20.30 -9.65
N ASP A 35 -12.75 -20.52 -9.78
CA ASP A 35 -13.34 -21.79 -10.24
C ASP A 35 -12.94 -22.11 -11.70
N LYS A 36 -12.53 -21.10 -12.48
CA LYS A 36 -11.98 -21.29 -13.84
C LYS A 36 -10.58 -21.91 -13.86
N GLY A 37 -9.96 -22.10 -12.70
CA GLY A 37 -8.64 -22.72 -12.56
C GLY A 37 -7.47 -21.80 -12.90
N ILE A 38 -6.26 -22.36 -12.78
CA ILE A 38 -5.01 -21.65 -13.05
C ILE A 38 -4.88 -21.40 -14.55
N HIS A 39 -4.61 -20.15 -14.93
CA HIS A 39 -4.45 -19.76 -16.33
C HIS A 39 -3.14 -20.31 -16.90
N SER A 40 -3.15 -20.70 -18.19
CA SER A 40 -2.00 -21.33 -18.86
C SER A 40 -0.70 -20.52 -18.77
N ASN A 41 -0.80 -19.19 -18.87
CA ASN A 41 0.34 -18.26 -18.71
C ASN A 41 1.09 -18.38 -17.38
N PHE A 42 0.49 -18.97 -16.35
CA PHE A 42 1.11 -19.10 -15.03
C PHE A 42 1.52 -20.54 -14.69
N LEU A 43 1.35 -21.48 -15.62
CA LEU A 43 1.87 -22.84 -15.50
C LEU A 43 3.40 -22.79 -15.59
N GLY A 44 4.10 -23.04 -14.48
CA GLY A 44 5.57 -23.04 -14.41
C GLY A 44 6.22 -21.74 -13.87
N VAL A 45 5.43 -20.74 -13.47
CA VAL A 45 5.95 -19.45 -12.97
C VAL A 45 6.40 -19.52 -11.49
N CYS A 46 6.23 -20.68 -10.83
CA CYS A 46 6.69 -20.91 -9.46
C CYS A 46 8.18 -20.60 -9.24
N ASP A 47 9.01 -20.80 -10.27
CA ASP A 47 10.47 -20.62 -10.17
C ASP A 47 10.93 -19.16 -10.24
N GLN A 48 10.05 -18.23 -10.60
CA GLN A 48 10.37 -16.80 -10.78
C GLN A 48 9.99 -15.93 -9.56
N LEU A 49 9.31 -16.50 -8.57
CA LEU A 49 8.98 -15.81 -7.33
C LEU A 49 10.17 -15.91 -6.35
N PRO A 50 10.54 -14.81 -5.65
CA PRO A 50 11.54 -14.87 -4.57
C PRO A 50 11.16 -15.94 -3.54
N SER A 51 12.13 -16.46 -2.78
CA SER A 51 11.97 -17.52 -1.77
C SER A 51 10.75 -17.31 -0.86
N CYS A 52 9.60 -17.80 -1.31
CA CYS A 52 8.31 -17.68 -0.66
C CYS A 52 7.82 -19.08 -0.31
N ASP A 53 7.07 -19.17 0.79
CA ASP A 53 6.36 -20.38 1.15
C ASP A 53 5.45 -20.85 -0.01
N ARG A 54 5.35 -22.17 -0.22
CA ARG A 54 4.55 -22.77 -1.31
C ARG A 54 3.08 -22.36 -1.23
N HIS A 55 2.55 -22.17 -0.02
CA HIS A 55 1.19 -21.67 0.17
C HIS A 55 1.03 -20.25 -0.37
N LEU A 56 1.98 -19.35 -0.07
CA LEU A 56 1.96 -17.98 -0.56
C LEU A 56 2.08 -17.92 -2.09
N GLN A 57 2.95 -18.75 -2.67
CA GLN A 57 3.07 -18.85 -4.12
C GLN A 57 1.75 -19.31 -4.76
N SER A 58 1.09 -20.32 -4.19
CA SER A 58 -0.21 -20.81 -4.67
C SER A 58 -1.28 -19.70 -4.63
N ASP A 59 -1.33 -18.93 -3.54
CA ASP A 59 -2.29 -17.83 -3.40
C ASP A 59 -2.02 -16.69 -4.41
N VAL A 60 -0.75 -16.34 -4.64
CA VAL A 60 -0.34 -15.36 -5.67
C VAL A 60 -0.77 -15.83 -7.06
N LEU A 61 -0.50 -17.08 -7.43
CA LEU A 61 -0.86 -17.63 -8.73
C LEU A 61 -2.38 -17.70 -8.94
N ARG A 62 -3.12 -18.01 -7.87
CA ARG A 62 -4.59 -18.00 -7.88
C ARG A 62 -5.12 -16.60 -8.18
N ILE A 63 -4.58 -15.57 -7.54
CA ILE A 63 -4.97 -14.17 -7.79
C ILE A 63 -4.54 -13.72 -9.18
N CYS A 64 -3.33 -14.04 -9.63
CA CYS A 64 -2.86 -13.71 -10.98
C CYS A 64 -3.78 -14.32 -12.06
N SER A 65 -4.17 -15.59 -11.88
CA SER A 65 -5.09 -16.27 -12.78
C SER A 65 -6.47 -15.62 -12.76
N ALA A 66 -7.01 -15.30 -11.58
CA ALA A 66 -8.29 -14.60 -11.45
C ALA A 66 -8.27 -13.21 -12.12
N LEU A 67 -7.16 -12.46 -12.00
CA LEU A 67 -6.97 -11.16 -12.66
C LEU A 67 -7.00 -11.30 -14.18
N VAL A 68 -6.28 -12.27 -14.74
CA VAL A 68 -6.27 -12.53 -16.19
C VAL A 68 -7.66 -12.96 -16.69
N HIS A 69 -8.36 -13.81 -15.94
CA HIS A 69 -9.74 -14.22 -16.26
C HIS A 69 -10.73 -13.07 -16.20
N SER A 70 -10.47 -12.05 -15.35
CA SER A 70 -11.28 -10.84 -15.27
C SER A 70 -10.98 -9.88 -16.42
N ASN A 71 -9.71 -9.67 -16.73
CA ASN A 71 -9.28 -8.77 -17.80
C ASN A 71 -7.98 -9.29 -18.45
N ARG A 72 -8.02 -9.51 -19.76
CA ARG A 72 -6.91 -10.08 -20.52
C ARG A 72 -5.65 -9.21 -20.48
N LYS A 73 -5.75 -7.90 -20.21
CA LYS A 73 -4.58 -7.02 -20.15
C LYS A 73 -3.54 -7.46 -19.12
N PHE A 74 -3.96 -8.07 -18.02
CA PHE A 74 -3.06 -8.58 -16.98
C PHE A 74 -2.17 -9.73 -17.50
N ALA A 75 -2.57 -10.42 -18.57
CA ALA A 75 -1.80 -11.50 -19.16
C ALA A 75 -0.48 -11.03 -19.79
N PHE A 76 -0.42 -9.76 -20.19
CA PHE A 76 0.76 -9.16 -20.81
C PHE A 76 1.78 -8.64 -19.78
N ILE A 77 1.40 -8.54 -18.50
CA ILE A 77 2.28 -8.01 -17.46
C ILE A 77 3.32 -9.06 -17.08
N SER A 78 4.54 -8.92 -17.61
CA SER A 78 5.59 -9.94 -17.52
C SER A 78 5.97 -10.35 -16.09
N ARG A 79 5.86 -9.44 -15.12
CA ARG A 79 6.14 -9.70 -13.69
C ARG A 79 4.91 -9.56 -12.81
N LEU A 80 3.72 -9.91 -13.31
CA LEU A 80 2.47 -9.82 -12.55
C LEU A 80 2.56 -10.49 -11.16
N PRO A 81 3.17 -11.68 -10.99
CA PRO A 81 3.29 -12.30 -9.66
C PRO A 81 4.06 -11.44 -8.66
N SER A 82 5.12 -10.73 -9.10
CA SER A 82 5.86 -9.80 -8.24
C SER A 82 4.99 -8.63 -7.81
N VAL A 83 4.16 -8.10 -8.71
CA VAL A 83 3.23 -6.99 -8.42
C VAL A 83 2.14 -7.43 -7.43
N VAL A 84 1.62 -8.64 -7.58
CA VAL A 84 0.53 -9.18 -6.76
C VAL A 84 1.01 -9.59 -5.36
N LEU A 85 2.23 -10.10 -5.25
CA LEU A 85 2.82 -10.59 -4.00
C LEU A 85 2.62 -9.69 -2.76
N PRO A 86 2.97 -8.39 -2.78
CA PRO A 86 2.80 -7.54 -1.60
C PRO A 86 1.34 -7.36 -1.18
N PHE A 87 0.38 -7.40 -2.12
CA PHE A 87 -1.05 -7.37 -1.80
C PHE A 87 -1.50 -8.67 -1.10
N VAL A 88 -1.00 -9.82 -1.56
CA VAL A 88 -1.30 -11.10 -0.91
C VAL A 88 -0.75 -11.14 0.51
N ARG A 89 0.46 -10.62 0.73
CA ARG A 89 1.05 -10.50 2.07
C ARG A 89 0.22 -9.58 2.97
N LEU A 90 -0.21 -8.42 2.46
CA LEU A 90 -1.03 -7.48 3.22
C LEU A 90 -2.36 -8.07 3.68
N PHE A 91 -3.04 -8.83 2.82
CA PHE A 91 -4.36 -9.41 3.10
C PHE A 91 -4.29 -10.89 3.48
N ARG A 92 -3.13 -11.41 3.87
CA ARG A 92 -2.96 -12.84 4.19
C ARG A 92 -3.83 -13.31 5.35
N HIS A 93 -4.00 -12.44 6.35
CA HIS A 93 -4.84 -12.72 7.53
C HIS A 93 -6.31 -12.37 7.30
N ASP A 94 -6.59 -11.59 6.25
CA ASP A 94 -7.94 -11.31 5.76
C ASP A 94 -8.30 -12.32 4.65
N HIS A 95 -9.37 -12.06 3.92
CA HIS A 95 -9.76 -12.88 2.77
C HIS A 95 -9.00 -12.47 1.50
N LEU A 96 -8.48 -13.44 0.71
CA LEU A 96 -7.71 -13.21 -0.53
C LEU A 96 -8.45 -12.38 -1.59
N CYS A 97 -9.78 -12.33 -1.54
CA CYS A 97 -10.58 -11.47 -2.43
C CYS A 97 -10.19 -9.99 -2.31
N TYR A 98 -9.77 -9.53 -1.12
CA TYR A 98 -9.34 -8.16 -0.93
C TYR A 98 -8.04 -7.85 -1.67
N ALA A 99 -7.11 -8.81 -1.75
CA ALA A 99 -5.90 -8.65 -2.56
C ALA A 99 -6.23 -8.55 -4.05
N PHE A 100 -7.14 -9.39 -4.55
CA PHE A 100 -7.64 -9.32 -5.92
C PHE A 100 -8.30 -7.98 -6.24
N GLU A 101 -9.24 -7.53 -5.39
CA GLU A 101 -9.93 -6.25 -5.58
C GLU A 101 -8.98 -5.05 -5.47
N ALA A 102 -8.01 -5.10 -4.55
CA ALA A 102 -7.02 -4.04 -4.39
C ALA A 102 -6.21 -3.82 -5.68
N VAL A 103 -5.75 -4.92 -6.32
CA VAL A 103 -5.01 -4.83 -7.58
C VAL A 103 -5.89 -4.25 -8.68
N LEU A 104 -7.15 -4.69 -8.79
CA LEU A 104 -8.09 -4.11 -9.76
C LEU A 104 -8.33 -2.63 -9.51
N LYS A 105 -8.63 -2.22 -8.27
CA LYS A 105 -8.85 -0.81 -7.92
C LYS A 105 -7.63 0.06 -8.21
N ILE A 106 -6.43 -0.46 -8.00
CA ILE A 106 -5.19 0.27 -8.26
C ILE A 106 -4.93 0.38 -9.76
N VAL A 107 -4.94 -0.74 -10.48
CA VAL A 107 -4.53 -0.79 -11.90
C VAL A 107 -5.63 -0.31 -12.85
N ASP A 108 -6.89 -0.67 -12.59
CA ASP A 108 -8.01 -0.41 -13.52
C ASP A 108 -8.75 0.89 -13.21
N GLU A 109 -8.68 1.40 -11.98
CA GLU A 109 -9.38 2.64 -11.60
C GLU A 109 -8.41 3.77 -11.27
N ARG A 110 -7.57 3.61 -10.24
CA ARG A 110 -6.76 4.72 -9.72
C ARG A 110 -5.61 5.12 -10.64
N TYR A 111 -4.90 4.14 -11.20
CA TYR A 111 -3.74 4.34 -12.08
C TYR A 111 -4.03 3.92 -13.52
N VAL A 112 -5.30 4.01 -13.92
CA VAL A 112 -5.72 3.68 -15.30
C VAL A 112 -4.87 4.40 -16.35
N PHE A 113 -4.50 5.66 -16.11
CA PHE A 113 -3.67 6.46 -17.03
C PHE A 113 -2.27 5.86 -17.30
N LEU A 114 -1.81 4.91 -16.49
CA LEU A 114 -0.56 4.18 -16.69
C LEU A 114 -0.75 2.88 -17.47
N PHE A 115 -1.94 2.26 -17.40
CA PHE A 115 -2.19 0.91 -17.91
C PHE A 115 -3.28 0.83 -18.98
N ASP A 116 -3.89 1.95 -19.37
CA ASP A 116 -4.98 2.01 -20.36
C ASP A 116 -4.54 1.49 -21.74
N SER A 117 -3.30 1.79 -22.13
CA SER A 117 -2.71 1.38 -23.42
C SER A 117 -1.79 0.16 -23.33
N TYR A 118 -1.80 -0.55 -22.20
CA TYR A 118 -0.90 -1.69 -21.97
C TYR A 118 -1.11 -2.79 -23.04
N PRO A 119 -0.05 -3.36 -23.64
CA PRO A 119 1.35 -3.39 -23.21
C PRO A 119 2.21 -2.19 -23.64
N MET A 120 1.67 -1.25 -24.41
CA MET A 120 2.44 -0.06 -24.79
C MET A 120 2.65 0.85 -23.57
N PRO A 121 3.85 1.46 -23.43
CA PRO A 121 4.13 2.38 -22.34
C PRO A 121 3.23 3.63 -22.43
N PRO A 122 2.83 4.24 -21.30
CA PRO A 122 1.96 5.40 -21.28
C PRO A 122 2.73 6.67 -21.66
N GLU A 123 2.81 6.96 -22.96
CA GLU A 123 3.59 8.09 -23.51
C GLU A 123 3.32 9.42 -22.81
N ARG A 124 2.05 9.74 -22.51
CA ARG A 124 1.67 10.99 -21.85
C ARG A 124 2.24 11.09 -20.42
N ALA A 125 2.18 10.00 -19.66
CA ALA A 125 2.72 9.96 -18.31
C ALA A 125 4.25 10.04 -18.34
N LEU A 126 4.88 9.33 -19.27
CA LEU A 126 6.34 9.34 -19.47
C LEU A 126 6.86 10.72 -19.92
N SER A 127 6.17 11.39 -20.83
CA SER A 127 6.49 12.75 -21.25
C SER A 127 6.36 13.73 -20.08
N THR A 128 5.29 13.61 -19.29
CA THR A 128 5.12 14.42 -18.06
C THR A 128 6.28 14.20 -17.09
N ALA A 129 6.69 12.95 -16.89
CA ALA A 129 7.79 12.62 -15.99
C ALA A 129 9.15 13.13 -16.51
N ALA A 130 9.37 13.13 -17.83
CA ALA A 130 10.54 13.76 -18.45
C ALA A 130 10.59 15.26 -18.18
N ASN A 131 9.44 15.95 -18.32
CA ASN A 131 9.34 17.38 -18.06
C ASN A 131 9.59 17.71 -16.58
N LEU A 132 9.09 16.89 -15.66
CA LEU A 132 9.38 17.02 -14.23
C LEU A 132 10.87 16.83 -13.95
N LEU A 133 11.51 15.84 -14.57
CA LEU A 133 12.95 15.63 -14.44
C LEU A 133 13.74 16.84 -14.94
N ALA A 134 13.38 17.38 -16.11
CA ALA A 134 14.00 18.58 -16.67
C ALA A 134 13.88 19.81 -15.75
N TYR A 135 12.74 19.94 -15.05
CA TYR A 135 12.49 21.03 -14.11
C TYR A 135 13.31 20.90 -12.82
N TYR A 136 13.39 19.70 -12.23
CA TYR A 136 14.05 19.51 -10.93
C TYR A 136 15.56 19.20 -11.01
N ASP A 137 16.02 18.51 -12.06
CA ASP A 137 17.45 18.23 -12.29
C ASP A 137 17.77 18.30 -13.80
N HIS A 138 17.97 19.53 -14.28
CA HIS A 138 18.36 19.80 -15.65
C HIS A 138 19.68 19.12 -16.05
N GLY A 139 20.62 18.94 -15.10
CA GLY A 139 21.91 18.31 -15.38
C GLY A 139 21.76 16.83 -15.72
N LEU A 140 20.96 16.11 -14.92
CA LEU A 140 20.64 14.71 -15.15
C LEU A 140 19.80 14.52 -16.43
N PHE A 141 18.81 15.39 -16.65
CA PHE A 141 18.01 15.38 -17.88
C PHE A 141 18.88 15.56 -19.13
N ARG A 142 19.83 16.52 -19.11
CA ARG A 142 20.76 16.74 -20.22
C ARG A 142 21.62 15.52 -20.50
N HIS A 143 22.15 14.85 -19.46
CA HIS A 143 22.92 13.61 -19.60
C HIS A 143 22.10 12.52 -20.31
N PHE A 144 20.83 12.36 -19.92
CA PHE A 144 19.92 11.39 -20.53
C PHE A 144 19.65 11.71 -22.01
N LEU A 145 19.44 12.98 -22.35
CA LEU A 145 19.31 13.40 -23.75
C LEU A 145 20.57 13.10 -24.57
N THR A 146 21.77 13.41 -24.03
CA THR A 146 23.03 13.20 -24.76
C THR A 146 23.38 11.72 -24.95
N THR A 147 22.87 10.84 -24.08
CA THR A 147 23.10 9.39 -24.14
C THR A 147 21.97 8.64 -24.86
N GLY A 148 20.91 9.34 -25.30
CA GLY A 148 19.76 8.73 -25.97
C GLY A 148 18.82 7.97 -25.03
N LEU A 149 18.85 8.25 -23.73
CA LEU A 149 17.99 7.63 -22.74
C LEU A 149 16.58 8.23 -22.78
N THR A 150 15.58 7.39 -23.05
CA THR A 150 14.18 7.79 -23.02
C THR A 150 13.55 7.46 -21.66
N PRO A 151 12.48 8.16 -21.23
CA PRO A 151 11.77 7.85 -19.98
C PRO A 151 11.20 6.43 -19.93
N GLU A 152 10.98 5.81 -21.08
CA GLU A 152 10.61 4.39 -21.19
C GLU A 152 11.72 3.46 -20.66
N ILE A 153 12.98 3.89 -20.70
CA ILE A 153 14.13 3.10 -20.24
C ILE A 153 14.36 3.30 -18.74
N TYR A 154 14.20 4.52 -18.22
CA TYR A 154 14.60 4.84 -16.84
C TYR A 154 13.43 5.06 -15.85
N ILE A 155 12.19 5.27 -16.32
CA ILE A 155 11.00 5.45 -15.45
C ILE A 155 10.04 4.28 -15.57
N TRP A 156 9.68 3.91 -16.81
CA TRP A 156 8.67 2.87 -17.04
C TRP A 156 9.00 1.52 -16.38
N PRO A 157 10.25 1.04 -16.33
CA PRO A 157 10.52 -0.30 -15.81
C PRO A 157 10.35 -0.42 -14.29
N THR A 158 10.38 0.68 -13.54
CA THR A 158 10.04 0.69 -12.10
C THR A 158 8.54 0.89 -11.90
N LEU A 159 7.93 1.75 -12.71
CA LEU A 159 6.52 2.14 -12.58
C LEU A 159 5.54 1.09 -13.15
N SER A 160 5.90 0.37 -14.20
CA SER A 160 5.11 -0.72 -14.80
C SER A 160 4.84 -1.88 -13.84
N PHE A 161 5.75 -2.10 -12.89
CA PHE A 161 5.59 -3.09 -11.82
C PHE A 161 5.25 -2.45 -10.48
N LEU A 162 4.81 -1.18 -10.45
CA LEU A 162 4.39 -0.50 -9.22
C LEU A 162 5.47 -0.53 -8.11
N PHE A 163 6.75 -0.44 -8.50
CA PHE A 163 7.94 -0.59 -7.65
C PHE A 163 8.10 -1.96 -6.97
N ALA A 164 7.29 -2.95 -7.33
CA ALA A 164 7.40 -4.29 -6.78
C ALA A 164 8.70 -4.97 -7.25
N GLY A 165 9.48 -5.47 -6.28
CA GLY A 165 10.79 -6.08 -6.53
C GLY A 165 11.94 -5.09 -6.71
N VAL A 166 11.67 -3.77 -6.71
CA VAL A 166 12.68 -2.70 -6.65
C VAL A 166 12.84 -2.21 -5.22
N LEU A 167 11.73 -2.05 -4.49
CA LEU A 167 11.74 -1.68 -3.08
C LEU A 167 11.66 -2.91 -2.18
N GLU A 168 12.28 -2.81 -1.00
CA GLU A 168 12.04 -3.74 0.09
C GLU A 168 10.57 -3.65 0.56
N GLU A 169 10.09 -4.69 1.23
CA GLU A 169 8.66 -4.81 1.58
C GLU A 169 8.15 -3.64 2.44
N ASP A 170 8.89 -3.25 3.48
CA ASP A 170 8.49 -2.15 4.36
C ASP A 170 8.51 -0.80 3.65
N ASP A 171 9.50 -0.56 2.79
CA ASP A 171 9.61 0.65 1.96
C ASP A 171 8.50 0.70 0.90
N TRP A 172 8.14 -0.44 0.32
CA TRP A 172 7.02 -0.54 -0.62
C TRP A 172 5.70 -0.19 0.08
N PHE A 173 5.44 -0.72 1.27
CA PHE A 173 4.25 -0.34 2.05
C PHE A 173 4.25 1.14 2.41
N THR A 174 5.40 1.69 2.79
CA THR A 174 5.58 3.13 3.05
C THR A 174 5.18 3.98 1.84
N LEU A 175 5.69 3.63 0.66
CA LEU A 175 5.35 4.31 -0.59
C LEU A 175 3.85 4.28 -0.85
N TRP A 176 3.24 3.11 -0.73
CA TRP A 176 1.84 2.92 -1.06
C TRP A 176 0.87 3.51 -0.03
N ASP A 177 1.21 3.49 1.26
CA ASP A 177 0.46 4.20 2.30
C ASP A 177 0.33 5.70 1.94
N ASN A 178 1.40 6.29 1.41
CA ASN A 178 1.40 7.67 0.92
C ASN A 178 0.64 7.80 -0.41
N ALA A 179 0.86 6.90 -1.36
CA ALA A 179 0.24 6.93 -2.68
C ALA A 179 -1.29 6.74 -2.66
N LEU A 180 -1.82 6.04 -1.65
CA LEU A 180 -3.26 5.90 -1.46
C LEU A 180 -3.92 7.17 -0.93
N VAL A 181 -3.23 7.92 -0.06
CA VAL A 181 -3.77 9.15 0.54
C VAL A 181 -3.62 10.37 -0.36
N GLN A 182 -2.56 10.38 -1.18
CA GLN A 182 -2.24 11.48 -2.08
C GLN A 182 -2.92 11.35 -3.44
N THR A 183 -2.74 12.34 -4.31
CA THR A 183 -3.26 12.33 -5.68
C THR A 183 -2.56 11.25 -6.51
N PRO A 184 -3.23 10.67 -7.54
CA PRO A 184 -2.62 9.65 -8.41
C PRO A 184 -1.32 10.12 -9.11
N SER A 185 -1.13 11.43 -9.26
CA SER A 185 0.12 12.01 -9.76
C SER A 185 1.34 11.78 -8.86
N PHE A 186 1.15 11.48 -7.56
CA PHE A 186 2.24 11.25 -6.62
C PHE A 186 3.18 10.14 -7.06
N LEU A 187 2.67 9.01 -7.55
CA LEU A 187 3.51 7.88 -7.93
C LEU A 187 4.44 8.25 -9.10
N LEU A 188 3.96 9.09 -10.03
CA LEU A 188 4.77 9.61 -11.12
C LEU A 188 5.87 10.56 -10.60
N THR A 189 5.50 11.48 -9.70
CA THR A 189 6.45 12.40 -9.05
C THR A 189 7.52 11.64 -8.23
N PHE A 190 7.10 10.61 -7.49
CA PHE A 190 8.01 9.74 -6.75
C PHE A 190 8.98 9.02 -7.69
N SER A 191 8.52 8.56 -8.85
CA SER A 191 9.39 7.91 -9.83
C SER A 191 10.49 8.83 -10.34
N VAL A 192 10.17 10.10 -10.58
CA VAL A 192 11.17 11.11 -10.94
C VAL A 192 12.12 11.39 -9.77
N ALA A 193 11.58 11.54 -8.56
CA ALA A 193 12.38 11.74 -7.35
C ALA A 193 13.34 10.58 -7.06
N TYR A 194 12.92 9.34 -7.35
CA TYR A 194 13.75 8.14 -7.24
C TYR A 194 14.94 8.19 -8.20
N VAL A 195 14.71 8.55 -9.45
CA VAL A 195 15.78 8.69 -10.46
C VAL A 195 16.76 9.81 -10.07
N VAL A 196 16.25 10.93 -9.54
CA VAL A 196 17.08 12.03 -9.00
C VAL A 196 17.88 11.58 -7.77
N ALA A 197 17.30 10.79 -6.87
CA ALA A 197 18.04 10.21 -5.74
C ALA A 197 19.18 9.28 -6.21
N CYS A 198 18.95 8.57 -7.32
CA CYS A 198 19.92 7.72 -8.00
C CYS A 198 20.92 8.47 -8.91
N ARG A 199 20.90 9.81 -8.91
CA ARG A 199 21.72 10.68 -9.80
C ARG A 199 23.19 10.26 -9.86
N GLY A 200 23.81 9.99 -8.71
CA GLY A 200 25.23 9.64 -8.66
C GLY A 200 25.57 8.38 -9.48
N GLY A 201 24.70 7.37 -9.47
CA GLY A 201 24.86 6.17 -10.29
C GLY A 201 24.54 6.44 -11.75
N CYS A 202 23.44 7.14 -12.02
CA CYS A 202 22.97 7.42 -13.37
C CYS A 202 23.97 8.25 -14.20
N LEU A 203 24.68 9.21 -13.58
CA LEU A 203 25.67 10.03 -14.28
C LEU A 203 26.96 9.26 -14.63
N ARG A 204 27.26 8.16 -13.93
CA ARG A 204 28.44 7.33 -14.23
C ARG A 204 28.16 6.32 -15.34
N LEU A 205 26.89 6.01 -15.58
CA LEU A 205 26.46 5.04 -16.57
C LEU A 205 26.13 5.77 -17.88
N ALA A 206 26.60 5.22 -19.00
CA ALA A 206 26.38 5.78 -20.32
C ALA A 206 25.52 4.87 -21.22
N SER A 207 25.32 3.60 -20.84
CA SER A 207 24.55 2.66 -21.67
C SER A 207 23.10 2.50 -21.17
N PRO A 208 22.12 2.44 -22.09
CA PRO A 208 20.70 2.33 -21.74
C PRO A 208 20.38 1.09 -20.91
N ASP A 209 20.94 -0.05 -21.27
CA ASP A 209 20.68 -1.28 -20.55
C ASP A 209 21.30 -1.23 -19.14
N SER A 210 22.51 -0.67 -18.99
CA SER A 210 23.11 -0.51 -17.65
C SER A 210 22.31 0.41 -16.72
N VAL A 211 21.70 1.47 -17.25
CA VAL A 211 20.86 2.37 -16.46
C VAL A 211 19.55 1.68 -16.08
N ARG A 212 18.94 0.96 -17.01
CA ARG A 212 17.75 0.15 -16.75
C ARG A 212 18.02 -0.86 -15.63
N ASP A 213 19.08 -1.64 -15.77
CA ASP A 213 19.44 -2.68 -14.80
C ASP A 213 19.75 -2.08 -13.43
N PHE A 214 20.48 -0.97 -13.39
CA PHE A 214 20.77 -0.26 -12.15
C PHE A 214 19.52 0.23 -11.43
N LEU A 215 18.54 0.77 -12.16
CA LEU A 215 17.29 1.28 -11.57
C LEU A 215 16.29 0.17 -11.21
N GLN A 216 16.46 -1.04 -11.74
CA GLN A 216 15.66 -2.21 -11.40
C GLN A 216 16.27 -3.05 -10.26
N GLN A 217 17.52 -2.80 -9.89
CA GLN A 217 18.15 -3.41 -8.73
C GLN A 217 17.48 -2.96 -7.43
N SER A 218 17.67 -3.76 -6.37
CA SER A 218 17.15 -3.46 -5.04
C SER A 218 17.60 -2.07 -4.58
N CYS A 219 16.63 -1.21 -4.29
CA CYS A 219 16.86 0.13 -3.81
C CYS A 219 17.48 0.10 -2.41
N PRO A 220 18.62 0.78 -2.17
CA PRO A 220 19.12 0.98 -0.82
C PRO A 220 18.13 1.80 0.03
N PRO A 221 17.94 1.48 1.32
CA PRO A 221 17.01 2.22 2.19
C PRO A 221 17.31 3.73 2.30
N ALA A 222 18.58 4.12 2.19
CA ALA A 222 19.00 5.53 2.18
C ALA A 222 18.49 6.29 0.95
N THR A 223 18.54 5.64 -0.22
CA THR A 223 18.03 6.18 -1.48
C THR A 223 16.52 6.33 -1.42
N PHE A 224 15.82 5.34 -0.85
CA PHE A 224 14.36 5.40 -0.69
C PHE A 224 13.93 6.60 0.16
N LYS A 225 14.55 6.81 1.32
CA LYS A 225 14.26 7.97 2.20
C LYS A 225 14.47 9.30 1.47
N THR A 226 15.59 9.41 0.74
CA THR A 226 15.90 10.61 -0.05
C THR A 226 14.86 10.83 -1.16
N ALA A 227 14.45 9.77 -1.86
CA ALA A 227 13.41 9.83 -2.89
C ALA A 227 12.05 10.27 -2.31
N MET A 228 11.66 9.75 -1.13
CA MET A 228 10.44 10.16 -0.44
C MET A 228 10.46 11.64 -0.05
N ASP A 229 11.57 12.14 0.47
CA ASP A 229 11.71 13.55 0.84
C ASP A 229 11.71 14.49 -0.37
N LEU A 230 12.37 14.08 -1.46
CA LEU A 230 12.33 14.80 -2.74
C LEU A 230 10.90 14.80 -3.32
N ALA A 231 10.20 13.66 -3.31
CA ALA A 231 8.84 13.57 -3.82
C ALA A 231 7.88 14.53 -3.09
N ARG A 232 8.01 14.65 -1.77
CA ARG A 232 7.23 15.61 -0.96
C ARG A 232 7.56 17.06 -1.32
N LYS A 233 8.85 17.39 -1.47
CA LYS A 233 9.28 18.73 -1.90
C LYS A 233 8.75 19.07 -3.31
N PHE A 234 8.78 18.10 -4.20
CA PHE A 234 8.27 18.26 -5.56
C PHE A 234 6.77 18.52 -5.54
N GLN A 235 6.00 17.83 -4.71
CA GLN A 235 4.58 18.10 -4.56
C GLN A 235 4.26 19.51 -4.03
N SER A 236 5.06 20.04 -3.10
CA SER A 236 4.84 21.41 -2.60
C SER A 236 5.27 22.50 -3.59
N GLY A 237 6.19 22.19 -4.50
CA GLY A 237 6.81 23.16 -5.42
C GLY A 237 6.51 22.95 -6.91
N ALA A 238 5.66 21.98 -7.27
CA ALA A 238 5.36 21.67 -8.67
C ALA A 238 4.52 22.78 -9.32
N PRO A 239 4.97 23.38 -10.45
CA PRO A 239 4.24 24.44 -11.13
C PRO A 239 2.99 23.94 -11.89
N VAL A 240 2.85 22.62 -12.08
CA VAL A 240 1.78 22.02 -12.87
C VAL A 240 0.99 21.04 -12.00
N LYS A 241 -0.29 21.33 -11.76
CA LYS A 241 -1.26 20.29 -11.38
C LYS A 241 -1.30 19.30 -12.54
N ILE A 242 -0.59 18.18 -12.40
CA ILE A 242 -0.57 17.07 -13.37
C ILE A 242 -2.02 16.61 -13.51
N THR A 243 -2.71 17.14 -14.50
CA THR A 243 -4.13 16.92 -14.72
C THR A 243 -4.25 15.57 -15.41
N THR A 244 -4.26 14.50 -14.62
CA THR A 244 -4.77 13.21 -15.09
C THR A 244 -6.21 13.48 -15.51
N GLY A 245 -6.52 13.44 -16.81
CA GLY A 245 -7.73 14.01 -17.44
C GLY A 245 -9.11 13.49 -17.02
N ARG A 246 -9.32 13.02 -15.78
CA ARG A 246 -10.61 12.78 -15.16
C ARG A 246 -10.59 13.29 -13.73
N THR A 247 -11.70 13.94 -13.35
CA THR A 247 -12.08 14.39 -11.99
C THR A 247 -11.21 13.79 -10.89
N GLU A 248 -10.24 14.56 -10.40
CA GLU A 248 -9.43 14.19 -9.26
C GLU A 248 -10.39 13.86 -8.10
N ASN A 249 -10.51 12.59 -7.74
CA ASN A 249 -11.18 12.23 -6.50
C ASN A 249 -10.51 13.03 -5.38
N PRO A 250 -11.28 13.72 -4.51
CA PRO A 250 -10.69 14.54 -3.47
C PRO A 250 -9.70 13.68 -2.67
N PRO A 251 -8.57 14.27 -2.23
CA PRO A 251 -7.56 13.53 -1.49
C PRO A 251 -8.25 12.78 -0.36
N GLN A 252 -7.99 11.47 -0.26
CA GLN A 252 -8.68 10.57 0.69
C GLN A 252 -8.40 10.89 2.16
N ARG A 253 -7.77 12.03 2.44
CA ARG A 253 -7.55 12.63 3.75
C ARG A 253 -8.84 12.74 4.55
N THR A 254 -9.98 13.02 3.94
CA THR A 254 -11.27 13.08 4.66
C THR A 254 -11.71 11.69 5.13
N LEU A 255 -11.70 10.71 4.23
CA LEU A 255 -12.02 9.31 4.56
C LEU A 255 -11.04 8.71 5.58
N LEU A 256 -9.76 9.07 5.48
CA LEU A 256 -8.75 8.69 6.46
C LEU A 256 -9.07 9.26 7.84
N LYS A 257 -9.47 10.54 7.93
CA LYS A 257 -9.87 11.15 9.21
C LYS A 257 -11.05 10.40 9.84
N ASP A 258 -12.03 10.02 9.04
CA ASP A 258 -13.21 9.28 9.52
C ASP A 258 -12.83 7.87 9.98
N CYS A 259 -11.99 7.15 9.22
CA CYS A 259 -11.49 5.83 9.60
C CYS A 259 -10.67 5.88 10.89
N LEU A 260 -9.81 6.88 11.03
CA LEU A 260 -9.02 7.09 12.24
C LEU A 260 -9.92 7.46 13.43
N ALA A 261 -10.95 8.28 13.23
CA ALA A 261 -11.93 8.59 14.27
C ALA A 261 -12.71 7.34 14.73
N GLN A 262 -13.06 6.45 13.81
CA GLN A 262 -13.71 5.16 14.14
C GLN A 262 -12.77 4.22 14.92
N LEU A 263 -11.50 4.12 14.52
CA LEU A 263 -10.49 3.33 15.25
C LEU A 263 -10.25 3.88 16.67
N ILE A 264 -10.21 5.21 16.82
CA ILE A 264 -10.05 5.88 18.13
C ILE A 264 -11.32 5.73 18.98
N GLY A 265 -12.51 5.86 18.38
CA GLY A 265 -13.79 5.64 19.05
C GLY A 265 -13.94 4.21 19.55
N GLY A 266 -13.50 3.22 18.75
CA GLY A 266 -13.44 1.81 19.13
C GLY A 266 -12.50 1.57 20.32
N ARG A 267 -11.30 2.16 20.33
CA ARG A 267 -10.38 2.09 21.48
C ARG A 267 -10.99 2.69 22.75
N ARG A 268 -11.63 3.86 22.67
CA ARG A 268 -12.27 4.51 23.83
C ARG A 268 -13.46 3.69 24.37
N SER A 269 -14.19 2.99 23.51
CA SER A 269 -15.25 2.07 23.91
C SER A 269 -14.71 0.82 24.58
N CYS A 270 -13.65 0.21 24.05
CA CYS A 270 -12.98 -0.93 24.69
C CYS A 270 -12.32 -0.53 26.02
N GLU A 271 -11.69 0.64 26.11
CA GLU A 271 -11.13 1.15 27.37
C GLU A 271 -12.23 1.49 28.39
N ARG A 272 -13.38 2.03 27.97
CA ARG A 272 -14.54 2.23 28.85
C ARG A 272 -15.12 0.91 29.35
N PHE A 273 -15.24 -0.09 28.49
CA PHE A 273 -15.67 -1.44 28.88
C PHE A 273 -14.67 -2.10 29.84
N HIS A 274 -13.38 -1.97 29.56
CA HIS A 274 -12.33 -2.48 30.45
C HIS A 274 -12.33 -1.71 31.79
N ARG A 275 -12.49 -0.38 31.79
CA ARG A 275 -12.66 0.39 33.03
C ARG A 275 -13.89 -0.09 33.80
N ALA A 276 -15.05 -0.23 33.15
CA ALA A 276 -16.29 -0.68 33.77
C ALA A 276 -16.20 -2.10 34.35
N LEU A 277 -15.42 -3.00 33.72
CA LEU A 277 -15.21 -4.36 34.22
C LEU A 277 -14.21 -4.46 35.38
N TYR A 278 -13.30 -3.49 35.53
CA TYR A 278 -12.24 -3.49 36.55
C TYR A 278 -12.40 -2.42 37.65
N THR A 279 -13.28 -1.43 37.49
CA THR A 279 -13.76 -0.59 38.60
C THR A 279 -14.93 -1.31 39.27
N ARG A 280 -14.65 -2.07 40.32
CA ARG A 280 -15.70 -2.43 41.29
C ARG A 280 -16.27 -1.14 41.86
N PRO A 281 -17.60 -0.95 41.92
CA PRO A 281 -18.14 0.08 42.79
C PRO A 281 -17.74 -0.29 44.21
N VAL A 282 -17.08 0.64 44.91
CA VAL A 282 -16.96 0.56 46.37
C VAL A 282 -18.36 0.82 46.91
N THR A 283 -19.17 -0.24 47.02
CA THR A 283 -20.39 -0.20 47.82
C THR A 283 -19.96 -0.36 49.26
N GLN A 284 -20.16 0.71 50.05
CA GLN A 284 -20.15 0.66 51.50
C GLN A 284 -21.06 -0.49 51.96
N ASP A 285 -20.56 -1.21 52.96
CA ASP A 285 -21.30 -2.19 53.74
C ASP A 285 -22.66 -1.61 54.16
N ASP A 286 -23.73 -2.34 53.86
CA ASP A 286 -24.80 -2.56 54.82
C ASP A 286 -25.47 -3.90 54.50
N GLY A 287 -25.57 -4.74 55.53
CA GLY A 287 -25.77 -6.17 55.41
C GLY A 287 -27.14 -6.62 54.90
N SER A 288 -27.15 -7.76 54.21
CA SER A 288 -28.01 -8.93 54.50
C SER A 288 -28.07 -9.89 53.30
N ASN A 289 -27.98 -11.19 53.61
CA ASN A 289 -28.35 -12.36 52.81
C ASN A 289 -27.78 -12.53 51.40
N VAL A 290 -26.74 -13.37 51.29
CA VAL A 290 -26.35 -14.03 50.04
C VAL A 290 -26.55 -15.54 50.19
N ALA A 291 -27.70 -16.01 49.70
CA ALA A 291 -27.87 -17.36 49.18
C ALA A 291 -28.38 -17.21 47.74
N ASP A 292 -27.87 -18.06 46.85
CA ASP A 292 -28.16 -18.14 45.41
C ASP A 292 -27.78 -16.96 44.52
N ARG A 293 -26.64 -17.11 43.83
CA ARG A 293 -26.41 -16.76 42.41
C ARG A 293 -24.93 -16.99 42.02
N THR A 294 -24.48 -18.24 42.01
CA THR A 294 -23.14 -18.62 41.51
C THR A 294 -23.15 -19.41 40.21
N HIS A 295 -24.26 -19.47 39.45
CA HIS A 295 -24.32 -20.31 38.24
C HIS A 295 -24.70 -19.64 36.92
N VAL A 296 -24.66 -18.30 36.80
CA VAL A 296 -25.01 -17.64 35.51
C VAL A 296 -23.88 -16.77 34.91
N THR A 297 -22.77 -16.55 35.62
CA THR A 297 -21.72 -15.62 35.15
C THR A 297 -20.49 -16.27 34.52
N GLU A 298 -20.38 -17.59 34.49
CA GLU A 298 -19.24 -18.28 33.83
C GLU A 298 -19.46 -18.54 32.33
N GLY A 299 -20.71 -18.67 31.87
CA GLY A 299 -21.01 -18.94 30.45
C GLY A 299 -20.86 -17.73 29.51
N LEU A 300 -20.81 -16.51 30.05
CA LEU A 300 -20.62 -15.27 29.27
C LEU A 300 -19.16 -14.79 29.24
N ARG A 301 -18.29 -15.35 30.09
CA ARG A 301 -16.87 -14.99 30.14
C ARG A 301 -16.03 -15.70 29.07
N SER A 302 -16.36 -16.92 28.67
CA SER A 302 -15.54 -17.65 27.68
C SER A 302 -15.76 -17.18 26.24
N ASN A 303 -16.97 -16.73 25.88
CA ASN A 303 -17.31 -16.43 24.48
C ASN A 303 -16.98 -14.99 24.01
N LEU A 304 -16.48 -14.12 24.90
CA LEU A 304 -16.13 -12.73 24.57
C LEU A 304 -14.63 -12.43 24.67
N LEU A 305 -13.82 -13.36 25.19
CA LEU A 305 -12.36 -13.20 25.30
C LEU A 305 -11.60 -13.60 24.02
N ASP A 306 -12.21 -14.35 23.11
CA ASP A 306 -11.59 -14.73 21.83
C ASP A 306 -11.58 -13.60 20.78
N GLY A 307 -12.32 -12.51 21.00
CA GLY A 307 -12.40 -11.35 20.09
C GLY A 307 -11.49 -10.18 20.45
N CYS A 308 -10.85 -10.20 21.63
CA CYS A 308 -9.98 -9.12 22.09
C CYS A 308 -8.52 -9.49 21.87
N ILE A 309 -7.94 -8.95 20.80
CA ILE A 309 -6.49 -8.93 20.56
C ILE A 309 -5.81 -8.43 21.84
N SER A 310 -5.11 -9.34 22.53
CA SER A 310 -4.31 -9.05 23.70
C SER A 310 -3.23 -8.03 23.34
N LEU A 311 -3.43 -6.77 23.73
CA LEU A 311 -2.47 -5.68 23.54
C LEU A 311 -1.58 -5.58 24.79
N ARG A 312 -0.29 -5.94 24.62
CA ARG A 312 0.76 -5.78 25.63
C ARG A 312 1.06 -4.29 25.90
N PRO A 313 1.55 -3.94 27.11
CA PRO A 313 1.66 -2.57 27.60
C PRO A 313 2.89 -1.80 27.07
N GLN A 314 3.04 -1.65 25.75
CA GLN A 314 4.07 -0.76 25.14
C GLN A 314 3.50 0.51 24.48
N ASP A 315 2.21 0.79 24.63
CA ASP A 315 1.50 1.95 24.06
C ASP A 315 1.81 3.33 24.72
N LYS A 316 3.00 3.50 25.31
CA LYS A 316 3.43 4.80 25.90
C LYS A 316 3.73 5.88 24.86
N SER A 317 3.90 5.53 23.59
CA SER A 317 4.12 6.50 22.50
C SER A 317 2.85 7.31 22.17
N ILE A 318 1.66 6.72 22.30
CA ILE A 318 0.39 7.35 21.87
C ILE A 318 -0.22 8.21 23.00
N SER A 319 0.03 7.88 24.28
CA SER A 319 -0.42 8.71 25.40
C SER A 319 0.31 10.05 25.47
N SER A 320 1.60 10.09 25.09
CA SER A 320 2.36 11.36 24.97
C SER A 320 1.83 12.26 23.84
N PHE A 321 1.26 11.67 22.79
CA PHE A 321 0.62 12.36 21.67
C PHE A 321 -0.72 13.04 22.04
N LEU A 322 -1.38 12.59 23.12
CA LEU A 322 -2.63 13.20 23.61
C LEU A 322 -2.43 14.54 24.32
N ALA A 323 -1.22 14.82 24.83
CA ALA A 323 -0.95 16.05 25.57
C ALA A 323 -0.64 17.26 24.66
N SER A 324 -0.16 17.07 23.43
CA SER A 324 0.26 18.19 22.56
C SER A 324 -0.76 18.62 21.50
N ASN A 325 -1.84 17.86 21.29
CA ASN A 325 -2.83 18.11 20.23
C ASN A 325 -4.22 18.52 20.76
N ALA A 326 -4.26 19.04 21.99
CA ALA A 326 -5.45 19.67 22.57
C ALA A 326 -5.39 21.22 22.48
N SER A 327 -4.67 21.77 21.50
CA SER A 327 -4.54 23.22 21.28
C SER A 327 -4.77 23.58 19.83
#